data_AF-A0A453FSQ5-F1
#
_entry.id   AF-A0A453FSQ5-F1
#
_cell.length_a   1.000
_cell.length_b   1.000
_cell.length_c   1.000
_cell.angle_alpha   90.00
_cell.angle_beta   90.00
_cell.angle_gamma   90.00
#
_symmetry.space_group_name_H-M   'P 1'
#
loop_
_entity.id
_entity.type
_entity.pdbx_description
1 polymer ?
#
loop_
_entity_poly.entity_id
_entity_poly.type
_entity_poly.pdbx_seq_one_letter_code
_entity_poly.pdbx_strand_id
1 'polypeptide(L)' 'DLGDAHRELEAELRKMAPPNGRTVLIFRAPCGCPKGRMEVWGAKKVRRIKK' A
#
# COMPACT_ATOMS: atom_id res chain seq x y z
N ASP A 1 -13.44 16.30 -3.02
CA ASP A 1 -12.44 16.53 -1.96
C ASP A 1 -11.17 15.75 -2.18
N LEU A 2 -10.01 16.27 -1.76
CA LEU A 2 -8.72 15.53 -1.83
C LEU A 2 -8.74 14.20 -1.04
N GLY A 3 -9.65 14.08 -0.05
CA GLY A 3 -9.80 12.88 0.77
C GLY A 3 -10.27 11.64 0.00
N ASP A 4 -11.13 11.82 -1.03
CA ASP A 4 -11.64 10.70 -1.83
C ASP A 4 -10.54 10.09 -2.71
N ALA A 5 -9.71 10.95 -3.31
CA ALA A 5 -8.58 10.51 -4.13
C ALA A 5 -7.52 9.75 -3.31
N HIS A 6 -7.28 10.19 -2.06
CA HIS A 6 -6.37 9.47 -1.16
C HIS A 6 -6.89 8.05 -0.87
N ARG A 7 -8.19 7.93 -0.59
CA ARG A 7 -8.82 6.64 -0.27
C ARG A 7 -8.85 5.68 -1.45
N GLU A 8 -9.09 6.18 -2.66
CA GLU A 8 -9.04 5.37 -3.88
C GLU A 8 -7.64 4.82 -4.13
N LEU A 9 -6.62 5.66 -3.96
CA LEU A 9 -5.22 5.26 -4.10
C LEU A 9 -4.81 4.20 -3.07
N GLU A 10 -5.25 4.32 -1.82
CA GLU A 10 -5.05 3.27 -0.80
C GLU A 10 -5.67 1.93 -1.22
N ALA A 11 -6.86 1.97 -1.80
CA ALA A 11 -7.57 0.77 -2.25
C ALA A 11 -6.83 0.06 -3.39
N GLU A 12 -6.33 0.79 -4.38
CA GLU A 12 -5.54 0.23 -5.47
C GLU A 12 -4.19 -0.34 -4.97
N LEU A 13 -3.50 0.38 -4.08
CA LEU A 13 -2.27 -0.11 -3.46
C LEU A 13 -2.50 -1.40 -2.66
N ARG A 14 -3.66 -1.52 -1.98
CA ARG A 14 -4.03 -2.73 -1.25
C ARG A 14 -4.28 -3.93 -2.16
N LYS A 15 -4.82 -3.71 -3.37
CA LYS A 15 -5.00 -4.78 -4.38
C LYS A 15 -3.67 -5.28 -4.92
N MET A 16 -2.68 -4.39 -5.08
CA MET A 16 -1.32 -4.76 -5.49
C MET A 16 -0.50 -5.39 -4.36
N ALA A 17 -0.90 -5.19 -3.10
CA ALA A 17 -0.12 -5.65 -1.96
C ALA A 17 -0.05 -7.18 -1.86
N PRO A 18 1.16 -7.75 -1.72
CA PRO A 18 1.33 -9.18 -1.63
C PRO A 18 0.65 -9.74 -0.37
N PRO A 19 0.16 -11.01 -0.41
CA PRO A 19 -0.47 -11.63 0.74
C PRO A 19 0.52 -11.71 1.92
N ASN A 20 0.11 -11.24 3.09
CA ASN A 20 0.95 -11.08 4.29
C ASN A 20 2.18 -10.17 4.12
N GLY A 21 2.27 -9.38 3.05
CA GLY A 21 3.31 -8.38 2.86
C GLY A 21 2.75 -6.97 2.83
N ARG A 22 3.55 -6.02 2.33
CA ARG A 22 3.18 -4.61 2.21
C ARG A 22 3.62 -4.04 0.86
N THR A 23 2.87 -3.07 0.36
CA THR A 23 3.25 -2.24 -0.78
C THR A 23 3.58 -0.85 -0.29
N VAL A 24 4.66 -0.27 -0.81
CA VAL A 24 5.09 1.09 -0.49
C VAL A 24 5.19 1.89 -1.78
N LEU A 25 4.43 2.97 -1.88
CA LEU A 25 4.55 3.97 -2.93
C LEU A 25 5.47 5.08 -2.44
N ILE A 26 6.52 5.41 -3.21
CA ILE A 26 7.48 6.46 -2.89
C ILE A 26 7.33 7.59 -3.90
N PHE A 27 6.90 8.76 -3.44
CA PHE A 27 6.84 9.96 -4.28
C PHE A 27 8.23 10.57 -4.37
N ARG A 28 8.83 10.52 -5.56
CA ARG A 28 10.14 11.14 -5.82
C ARG A 28 9.97 12.52 -6.43
N ALA A 29 10.78 13.46 -5.97
CA ALA A 29 10.97 14.74 -6.62
C ALA A 29 11.61 14.53 -8.02
N PRO A 30 11.55 15.53 -8.91
CA PRO A 30 12.32 15.51 -10.16
C PRO A 30 13.82 15.32 -9.96
N CYS A 31 14.38 15.77 -8.83
CA CYS A 31 15.78 15.53 -8.45
C CYS A 31 16.05 14.11 -7.90
N GLY A 32 15.04 13.24 -7.82
CA GLY A 32 15.14 11.86 -7.34
C GLY A 32 14.94 11.68 -5.83
N CYS A 33 14.98 12.75 -5.03
CA CYS A 33 14.80 12.69 -3.57
C CYS A 33 13.37 12.23 -3.17
N PRO A 34 13.22 11.41 -2.12
CA PRO A 34 11.89 11.02 -1.63
C PRO A 34 11.20 12.23 -0.97
N LYS A 35 10.05 12.65 -1.51
CA LYS A 35 9.18 13.69 -0.94
C LYS A 35 8.11 13.12 -0.01
N GLY A 36 7.74 11.86 -0.19
CA GLY A 36 6.71 11.21 0.59
C GLY A 36 6.68 9.71 0.39
N ARG A 37 6.05 9.01 1.34
CA ARG A 37 5.83 7.56 1.27
C ARG A 37 4.40 7.23 1.69
N MET A 38 3.84 6.20 1.07
CA MET A 38 2.52 5.67 1.40
C MET A 38 2.62 4.16 1.47
N GLU A 39 2.36 3.60 2.65
CA GLU A 39 2.51 2.17 2.93
C GLU A 39 1.15 1.55 3.21
N VAL A 40 0.85 0.44 2.54
CA VAL A 40 -0.38 -0.32 2.75
C VAL A 40 -0.05 -1.80 2.95
N TRP A 41 -0.64 -2.39 3.98
CA TRP A 41 -0.53 -3.83 4.24
C TRP A 41 -1.49 -4.62 3.35
N GLY A 42 -0.97 -5.69 2.76
CA GLY A 42 -1.76 -6.64 1.99
C GLY A 42 -2.70 -7.45 2.88
N ALA A 43 -3.62 -8.17 2.24
CA ALA A 43 -4.54 -9.04 2.96
C ALA A 43 -3.76 -10.11 3.76
N LYS A 44 -4.03 -10.19 5.06
CA LYS A 44 -3.48 -11.25 5.91
C LYS A 44 -4.18 -12.56 5.54
N LYS A 45 -3.44 -13.51 4.95
CA LYS A 45 -3.96 -14.86 4.76
C LYS A 45 -3.99 -15.54 6.13
N VAL A 46 -5.20 -15.80 6.65
CA VAL A 46 -5.38 -16.65 7.82
C VAL A 46 -4.86 -18.03 7.46
N ARG A 47 -3.71 -18.42 8.03
CA ARG A 47 -3.23 -19.80 7.91
C ARG A 47 -4.22 -20.68 8.65
N ARG A 48 -4.81 -21.67 7.96
CA ARG A 48 -5.52 -22.77 8.64
C ARG A 48 -4.49 -23.44 9.55
N ILE A 49 -4.64 -23.26 10.86
CA ILE A 49 -3.93 -24.05 11.85
C ILE A 49 -4.44 -25.48 11.65
N LYS A 50 -3.56 -26.39 11.20
CA LYS A 50 -3.87 -27.82 11.26
C LYS A 50 -3.89 -28.16 12.76
N LYS A 51 -5.05 -28.59 13.27
CA LYS A 51 -5.17 -29.24 14.57
C LYS A 51 -4.55 -30.63 14.50
#